data_AF-A0A800IGX7-F1
#
_entry.id   AF-A0A800IGX7-F1
#
_cell.length_a   1.000
_cell.length_b   1.000
_cell.length_c   1.000
_cell.angle_alpha   90.00
_cell.angle_beta   90.00
_cell.angle_gamma   90.00
#
_symmetry.space_group_name_H-M   'P 1'
#
loop_
_entity.id
_entity.type
_entity.pdbx_description
1 polymer ?
#
loop_
_entity_poly.entity_id
_entity_poly.type
_entity_poly.pdbx_seq_one_letter_code
_entity_poly.pdbx_strand_id
1 'polypeptide(L)'
;MRAIGWLTLVTMLMTGEHFYKSGFKALKSGHANMDTLIAIGTIAAWLYSILVVYLPSIFPEAARGVYFEASVMIIGLVNLGQALEMRARQKTQSSLKSLLGLRPSHACLIGRNGETAADEVQVNILQVNVGDMLRIKPGERVR
;
A
#
# COMPACT_ATOMS: atom_id res chain seq x y z
N MET A 1 15.82 -13.56 -30.03
CA MET A 1 14.44 -13.33 -29.51
C MET A 1 13.96 -14.42 -28.55
N ARG A 2 14.21 -15.72 -28.78
CA ARG A 2 13.78 -16.80 -27.87
C ARG A 2 14.22 -16.62 -26.40
N ALA A 3 15.49 -16.28 -26.17
CA ALA A 3 16.01 -16.03 -24.82
C ALA A 3 15.33 -14.82 -24.15
N ILE A 4 15.02 -13.76 -24.92
CA ILE A 4 14.34 -12.56 -24.43
C ILE A 4 12.91 -12.90 -23.98
N GLY A 5 12.22 -13.79 -24.68
CA GLY A 5 10.90 -14.28 -24.27
C GLY A 5 10.92 -14.99 -22.90
N TRP A 6 11.91 -15.84 -22.66
CA TRP A 6 12.05 -16.50 -21.35
C TRP A 6 12.48 -15.52 -20.25
N LEU A 7 13.41 -14.62 -20.56
CA LEU A 7 13.82 -13.55 -19.62
C LEU A 7 12.61 -12.70 -19.22
N THR A 8 11.79 -12.29 -20.19
CA THR A 8 10.59 -11.48 -19.92
C THR A 8 9.59 -12.22 -19.05
N LEU A 9 9.37 -13.52 -19.31
CA LEU A 9 8.50 -14.34 -18.45
C LEU A 9 9.00 -14.36 -17.00
N VAL A 10 10.30 -14.57 -16.79
CA VAL A 10 10.89 -14.55 -15.44
C VAL A 10 10.71 -13.18 -14.78
N THR A 11 10.99 -12.09 -15.48
CA THR A 11 10.80 -10.74 -14.93
C THR A 11 9.34 -10.44 -14.60
N MET A 12 8.39 -10.87 -15.45
CA MET A 12 6.96 -10.73 -15.21
C MET A 12 6.55 -11.49 -13.94
N LEU A 13 6.98 -12.75 -13.80
CA LEU A 13 6.66 -13.56 -12.64
C LEU A 13 7.27 -13.00 -11.35
N MET A 14 8.50 -12.49 -11.38
CA MET A 14 9.14 -11.93 -10.17
C MET A 14 8.55 -10.58 -9.76
N THR A 15 8.26 -9.70 -10.71
CA THR A 15 7.83 -8.31 -10.40
C THR A 15 6.30 -8.15 -10.36
N GLY A 16 5.57 -9.06 -11.03
CA GLY A 16 4.12 -9.03 -11.17
C GLY A 16 3.39 -10.17 -10.47
N GLU A 17 4.07 -10.96 -9.63
CA GLU A 17 3.50 -12.14 -8.95
C GLU A 17 2.15 -11.86 -8.27
N HIS A 18 2.06 -10.72 -7.58
CA HIS A 18 0.85 -10.31 -6.88
C HIS A 18 -0.32 -10.10 -7.84
N PHE A 19 -0.11 -9.50 -9.01
CA PHE A 19 -1.15 -9.29 -10.02
C PHE A 19 -1.68 -10.62 -10.53
N TYR A 20 -0.81 -11.59 -10.80
CA TYR A 20 -1.24 -12.90 -11.28
C TYR A 20 -2.01 -13.68 -10.23
N LYS A 21 -1.55 -13.69 -8.97
CA LYS A 21 -2.25 -14.35 -7.86
C LYS A 21 -3.63 -13.72 -7.61
N SER A 22 -3.68 -12.39 -7.52
CA SER A 22 -4.91 -11.63 -7.28
C SER A 22 -5.87 -11.75 -8.45
N GLY A 23 -5.38 -11.55 -9.68
CA GLY A 23 -6.15 -11.66 -10.91
C GLY A 23 -6.74 -13.06 -11.11
N PHE A 24 -5.98 -14.12 -10.85
CA PHE A 24 -6.48 -15.50 -10.91
C PHE A 24 -7.56 -15.77 -9.87
N LYS A 25 -7.37 -15.28 -8.63
CA LYS A 25 -8.38 -15.40 -7.57
C LYS A 25 -9.66 -14.66 -7.93
N ALA A 26 -9.56 -13.44 -8.44
CA ALA A 26 -10.69 -12.63 -8.88
C ALA A 26 -11.46 -13.34 -9.99
N LEU A 27 -10.76 -13.82 -11.02
CA LEU A 27 -11.34 -14.56 -12.13
C LEU A 27 -12.08 -15.83 -11.65
N LYS A 28 -11.47 -16.59 -10.73
CA LYS A 28 -12.11 -17.77 -10.12
C LYS A 28 -13.37 -17.42 -9.32
N SER A 29 -13.40 -16.26 -8.68
CA SER A 29 -14.58 -15.75 -7.97
C SER A 29 -15.64 -15.13 -8.89
N GLY A 30 -15.44 -15.11 -10.21
CA GLY A 30 -16.38 -14.52 -11.18
C GLY A 30 -16.39 -12.99 -11.19
N HIS A 31 -15.37 -12.34 -10.61
CA HIS A 31 -15.25 -10.89 -10.55
C HIS A 31 -13.97 -10.44 -11.28
N ALA A 32 -14.01 -9.29 -11.93
CA ALA A 32 -12.84 -8.69 -12.57
C ALA A 32 -12.39 -7.46 -11.78
N ASN A 33 -11.08 -7.38 -11.49
CA ASN A 33 -10.47 -6.21 -10.85
C ASN A 33 -9.29 -5.69 -11.68
N MET A 34 -8.63 -4.64 -11.20
CA MET A 34 -7.46 -4.04 -11.85
C MET A 34 -6.36 -5.08 -12.12
N ASP A 35 -6.12 -5.97 -11.16
CA ASP A 35 -5.10 -7.01 -11.25
C ASP A 35 -5.44 -8.06 -12.32
N THR A 36 -6.72 -8.40 -12.48
CA THR A 36 -7.20 -9.29 -13.56
C THR A 36 -6.88 -8.71 -14.93
N LEU A 37 -7.13 -7.41 -15.13
CA LEU A 37 -6.89 -6.75 -16.42
C LEU A 37 -5.38 -6.73 -16.74
N ILE A 38 -4.55 -6.41 -15.75
CA ILE A 38 -3.08 -6.41 -15.90
C ILE A 38 -2.57 -7.82 -16.20
N ALA A 39 -3.05 -8.82 -15.47
CA ALA A 39 -2.66 -10.21 -15.66
C ALA A 39 -2.97 -10.68 -17.08
N ILE A 40 -4.20 -10.48 -17.54
CA ILE A 40 -4.63 -10.91 -18.88
C ILE A 40 -3.86 -10.16 -19.97
N GLY A 41 -3.75 -8.83 -19.87
CA GLY A 41 -3.08 -8.02 -20.89
C GLY A 41 -1.59 -8.37 -21.04
N THR A 42 -0.88 -8.53 -19.92
CA THR A 42 0.56 -8.84 -19.93
C THR A 42 0.82 -10.28 -20.41
N ILE A 43 -0.01 -11.25 -20.01
CA ILE A 43 0.05 -12.64 -20.51
C ILE A 43 -0.26 -12.69 -21.99
N ALA A 44 -1.31 -11.99 -22.46
CA ALA A 44 -1.68 -11.97 -23.87
C ALA A 44 -0.56 -11.40 -24.75
N ALA A 45 0.05 -10.28 -24.34
CA ALA A 45 1.18 -9.68 -25.05
C ALA A 45 2.41 -10.61 -25.08
N TRP A 46 2.72 -11.28 -23.97
CA TRP A 46 3.83 -12.25 -23.92
C TRP A 46 3.56 -13.49 -24.77
N LEU A 47 2.35 -14.05 -24.69
CA LEU A 47 1.93 -15.25 -25.42
C LEU A 47 1.89 -14.98 -26.94
N TYR A 48 1.36 -13.83 -27.35
CA TYR A 48 1.44 -13.42 -28.75
C TYR A 48 2.88 -13.35 -29.24
N SER A 49 3.75 -12.70 -28.46
CA SER A 49 5.16 -12.53 -28.80
C SER A 49 5.91 -13.87 -28.88
N ILE A 50 5.62 -14.82 -27.98
CA ILE A 50 6.24 -16.15 -28.02
C ILE A 50 5.74 -16.94 -29.23
N LEU A 51 4.46 -16.85 -29.57
CA LEU A 51 3.91 -17.51 -30.76
C LEU A 51 4.51 -16.96 -32.05
N VAL A 52 4.68 -15.64 -32.17
CA VAL A 52 5.37 -15.01 -33.32
C VAL A 52 6.82 -15.50 -33.45
N VAL A 53 7.53 -15.68 -32.33
CA VAL A 53 8.93 -16.14 -32.32
C VAL A 53 9.07 -17.63 -32.67
N TYR A 54 8.15 -18.48 -32.22
CA TYR A 54 8.26 -19.93 -32.41
C TYR A 54 7.53 -20.44 -33.67
N LEU A 55 6.46 -19.77 -34.09
CA LEU A 55 5.64 -20.14 -35.25
C LEU A 55 5.44 -18.94 -36.20
N PRO A 56 6.51 -18.34 -36.73
CA PRO A 56 6.41 -17.15 -37.59
C PRO A 56 5.65 -17.41 -38.90
N SER A 57 5.59 -18.65 -39.37
CA SER A 57 4.90 -19.04 -40.61
C SER A 57 3.38 -18.90 -40.55
N ILE A 58 2.79 -18.91 -39.35
CA ILE A 58 1.33 -18.75 -39.16
C ILE A 58 0.93 -17.27 -39.26
N PHE A 59 1.88 -16.35 -39.10
CA PHE A 59 1.63 -14.92 -39.12
C PHE A 59 2.09 -14.30 -40.45
N PRO A 60 1.26 -13.41 -41.05
CA PRO A 60 1.69 -12.56 -42.16
C PRO A 60 2.92 -11.73 -41.77
N GLU A 61 3.80 -11.44 -42.73
CA GLU A 61 5.06 -10.70 -42.46
C GLU A 61 4.81 -9.36 -41.76
N ALA A 62 3.78 -8.63 -42.17
CA ALA A 62 3.37 -7.35 -41.57
C ALA A 62 2.93 -7.47 -40.09
N ALA A 63 2.57 -8.67 -39.62
CA ALA A 63 2.06 -8.93 -38.29
C ALA A 63 3.07 -9.67 -37.38
N ARG A 64 4.35 -9.76 -37.75
CA ARG A 64 5.39 -10.43 -36.92
C ARG A 64 6.05 -9.49 -35.89
N GLY A 65 5.26 -8.57 -35.32
CA GLY A 65 5.73 -7.71 -34.23
C GLY A 65 5.83 -8.48 -32.90
N VAL A 66 6.79 -8.13 -32.05
CA VAL A 66 6.89 -8.67 -30.68
C VAL A 66 6.65 -7.57 -29.66
N TYR A 67 6.00 -7.93 -28.55
CA TYR A 67 5.53 -7.04 -27.49
C TYR A 67 6.04 -7.44 -26.10
N PHE A 68 7.17 -8.18 -26.04
CA PHE A 68 7.81 -8.55 -24.77
C PHE A 68 8.10 -7.32 -23.88
N GLU A 69 8.56 -6.22 -24.48
CA GLU A 69 8.80 -4.96 -23.77
C GLU A 69 7.52 -4.37 -23.20
N ALA A 70 6.42 -4.40 -23.95
CA ALA A 70 5.13 -3.87 -23.49
C ALA A 70 4.64 -4.60 -22.23
N SER A 71 4.76 -5.93 -22.18
CA SER A 71 4.40 -6.71 -20.99
C SER A 71 5.16 -6.24 -19.73
N VAL A 72 6.48 -6.01 -19.85
CA VAL A 72 7.30 -5.56 -18.72
C VAL A 72 7.05 -4.09 -18.38
N MET A 73 6.90 -3.22 -19.38
CA MET A 73 6.59 -1.81 -19.16
C MET A 73 5.27 -1.62 -18.41
N ILE A 74 4.22 -2.38 -18.77
CA ILE A 74 2.92 -2.33 -18.08
C ILE A 74 3.11 -2.64 -16.59
N ILE A 75 3.77 -3.75 -16.26
CA ILE A 75 4.01 -4.14 -14.86
C ILE A 75 4.85 -3.07 -14.13
N GLY A 76 5.90 -2.58 -14.78
CA GLY A 76 6.77 -1.54 -14.22
C GLY A 76 6.03 -0.24 -13.91
N LEU A 77 5.23 0.25 -14.84
CA LEU A 77 4.45 1.48 -14.70
C LEU A 77 3.38 1.36 -13.62
N VAL A 78 2.66 0.23 -13.56
CA VAL A 78 1.65 0.00 -12.52
C VAL A 78 2.32 -0.07 -11.14
N ASN A 79 3.40 -0.83 -10.99
CA ASN A 79 4.15 -0.91 -9.73
C ASN A 79 4.68 0.47 -9.30
N LEU A 80 5.18 1.26 -10.24
CA LEU A 80 5.61 2.63 -9.96
C LEU A 80 4.43 3.50 -9.49
N GLY A 81 3.29 3.42 -10.16
CA GLY A 81 2.07 4.12 -9.77
C GLY A 81 1.62 3.76 -8.36
N GLN A 82 1.59 2.46 -8.04
CA GLN A 82 1.28 1.98 -6.68
C GLN A 82 2.29 2.47 -5.65
N ALA A 83 3.58 2.49 -5.97
CA ALA A 83 4.60 3.01 -5.08
C ALA A 83 4.43 4.52 -4.80
N LEU A 84 4.10 5.30 -5.83
CA LEU A 84 3.80 6.72 -5.69
C LEU A 84 2.53 6.95 -4.86
N GLU A 85 1.49 6.16 -5.10
CA GLU A 85 0.24 6.22 -4.33
C GLU A 85 0.49 5.90 -2.85
N MET A 86 1.24 4.84 -2.56
CA MET A 86 1.59 4.45 -1.20
C MET A 86 2.41 5.54 -0.50
N ARG A 87 3.38 6.16 -1.18
CA ARG A 87 4.14 7.30 -0.64
C ARG A 87 3.26 8.49 -0.32
N ALA A 88 2.29 8.81 -1.20
CA ALA A 88 1.35 9.90 -0.96
C ALA A 88 0.45 9.60 0.25
N ARG A 89 -0.09 8.38 0.37
CA ARG A 89 -0.93 7.97 1.49
C ARG A 89 -0.20 8.00 2.83
N GLN A 90 1.08 7.58 2.87
CA GLN A 90 1.91 7.62 4.07
C GLN A 90 2.06 9.04 4.64
N LYS A 91 2.22 10.05 3.78
CA LYS A 91 2.36 11.45 4.19
C LYS A 91 1.08 12.03 4.82
N THR A 92 -0.08 11.59 4.36
CA THR A 92 -1.37 11.98 4.94
C THR A 92 -1.59 11.28 6.28
N GLN A 93 -1.26 9.99 6.37
CA GLN A 93 -1.43 9.22 7.60
C GLN A 93 -0.50 9.69 8.72
N SER A 94 0.72 10.13 8.40
CA SER A 94 1.64 10.69 9.40
C SER A 94 1.07 11.98 10.00
N SER A 95 0.52 12.86 9.17
CA SER A 95 -0.13 14.10 9.63
C SER A 95 -1.30 13.82 10.57
N LEU A 96 -2.13 12.81 10.26
CA LEU A 96 -3.23 12.39 11.14
C LEU A 96 -2.71 11.81 12.47
N LYS A 97 -1.67 10.97 12.43
CA LYS A 97 -1.03 10.45 13.66
C LYS A 97 -0.44 11.57 14.51
N SER A 98 0.16 12.58 13.90
CA SER A 98 0.67 13.77 14.60
C SER A 98 -0.44 14.52 15.32
N LEU A 99 -1.63 14.66 14.71
CA LEU A 99 -2.80 15.26 15.36
C LEU A 99 -3.33 14.40 16.51
N LEU A 100 -3.40 13.08 16.35
CA LEU A 100 -3.84 12.16 17.41
C LEU A 100 -2.86 12.10 18.58
N GLY A 101 -1.55 12.24 18.32
CA GLY A 101 -0.50 12.28 19.33
C GLY A 101 -0.46 13.57 20.16
N LEU A 102 -1.28 14.58 19.83
CA LEU A 102 -1.42 15.79 20.64
C LEU A 102 -2.28 15.59 21.89
N ARG A 103 -3.04 14.48 21.98
CA ARG A 103 -3.92 14.22 23.11
C ARG A 103 -3.10 13.76 24.33
N PRO A 104 -3.12 14.50 25.45
CA PRO A 104 -2.39 14.12 26.65
C PRO A 104 -2.93 12.77 27.17
N SER A 105 -2.02 11.82 27.41
CA SER A 105 -2.40 10.48 27.87
C SER A 105 -2.64 10.42 29.37
N HIS A 106 -2.04 11.33 30.13
CA HIS A 106 -2.01 11.33 31.60
C HIS A 106 -2.37 12.72 32.12
N ALA A 107 -3.02 12.77 33.28
CA ALA A 107 -3.36 13.98 34.00
C ALA A 107 -2.88 13.87 35.45
N CYS A 108 -2.53 14.99 36.08
CA CYS A 108 -2.12 15.03 37.48
C CYS A 108 -3.30 15.45 38.34
N LEU A 109 -3.85 14.51 39.12
CA LEU A 109 -4.99 14.75 39.99
C LEU A 109 -4.52 15.22 41.37
N ILE A 110 -5.21 16.22 41.93
CA ILE A 110 -4.99 16.72 43.29
C ILE A 110 -6.05 16.10 44.21
N GLY A 111 -5.61 15.52 45.33
CA GLY A 111 -6.50 15.00 46.36
C GLY A 111 -7.53 16.01 46.86
N ARG A 112 -8.69 15.49 47.31
CA ARG A 112 -9.96 16.21 47.59
C ARG A 112 -9.87 17.36 48.63
N ASN A 113 -8.73 17.57 49.27
CA ASN A 113 -8.54 18.56 50.34
C ASN A 113 -7.67 19.77 49.95
N GLY A 114 -7.20 19.87 48.70
CA GLY A 114 -6.52 21.08 48.20
C GLY A 114 -5.19 21.43 48.89
N GLU A 115 -4.67 20.57 49.76
CA GLU A 115 -3.53 20.88 50.61
C GLU A 115 -2.36 19.95 50.33
N THR A 116 -1.28 20.57 49.83
CA THR A 116 0.10 20.05 49.76
C THR A 116 0.43 19.16 48.57
N ALA A 117 1.59 19.45 47.95
CA ALA A 117 2.18 18.74 46.82
C ALA A 117 2.52 17.24 47.08
N ALA A 118 2.14 16.70 48.24
CA ALA A 118 2.39 15.31 48.63
C ALA A 118 1.34 14.33 48.08
N ASP A 119 0.15 14.80 47.69
CA ASP A 119 -0.98 13.96 47.23
C ASP A 119 -1.24 14.06 45.71
N GLU A 120 -0.23 14.43 44.93
CA GLU A 120 -0.31 14.43 43.46
C GLU A 120 -0.26 12.99 42.93
N VAL A 121 -1.32 12.54 42.25
CA VAL A 121 -1.35 11.22 41.60
C VAL A 121 -1.48 11.40 40.09
N GLN A 122 -0.55 10.80 39.35
CA GLN A 122 -0.64 10.73 37.90
C GLN A 122 -1.62 9.63 37.50
N VAL A 123 -2.71 10.01 36.85
CA VAL A 123 -3.78 9.11 36.42
C VAL A 123 -3.92 9.13 34.90
N ASN A 124 -4.42 8.04 34.34
CA ASN A 124 -4.76 8.01 32.92
C ASN A 124 -5.93 8.99 32.68
N ILE A 125 -5.92 9.71 31.56
CA ILE A 125 -6.99 10.68 31.25
C ILE A 125 -8.39 10.04 31.18
N LEU A 126 -8.48 8.73 30.95
CA LEU A 126 -9.74 7.97 30.97
C LEU A 126 -10.32 7.77 32.38
N GLN A 127 -9.53 7.99 33.42
CA GLN A 127 -9.93 7.82 34.83
C GLN A 127 -10.33 9.15 35.49
N VAL A 128 -10.21 10.26 34.76
CA VAL A 128 -10.57 11.61 35.24
C VAL A 128 -12.08 11.81 35.07
N ASN A 129 -12.74 12.25 36.14
CA ASN A 129 -14.17 12.53 36.16
C ASN A 129 -14.46 14.03 36.17
N VAL A 130 -15.68 14.41 35.75
CA VAL A 130 -16.15 15.80 35.81
C VAL A 130 -16.26 16.22 37.26
N GLY A 131 -15.47 17.23 37.67
CA GLY A 131 -15.40 17.74 39.04
C GLY A 131 -14.05 17.50 39.73
N ASP A 132 -13.13 16.76 39.11
CA ASP A 132 -11.79 16.54 39.64
C ASP A 132 -10.90 17.78 39.50
N MET A 133 -10.07 18.04 40.51
CA MET A 133 -9.08 19.12 40.52
C MET A 133 -7.77 18.60 39.90
N LEU A 134 -7.36 19.19 38.78
CA LEU A 134 -6.13 18.81 38.09
C LEU A 134 -5.07 19.91 38.22
N ARG A 135 -3.82 19.52 38.47
CA ARG A 135 -2.67 20.43 38.43
C ARG A 135 -2.03 20.36 37.04
N ILE A 136 -1.84 21.52 36.41
CA ILE A 136 -1.15 21.65 35.12
C ILE A 136 0.22 22.30 35.39
N LYS A 137 1.30 21.59 35.09
CA LYS A 137 2.67 22.12 35.21
C LYS A 137 3.03 22.98 33.98
N PRO A 138 3.92 23.97 34.11
CA PRO A 138 4.37 24.77 32.97
C PRO A 138 4.93 23.87 31.86
N GLY A 139 4.33 23.92 30.66
CA GLY A 139 4.71 23.08 29.52
C GLY A 139 3.80 21.85 29.27
N GLU A 140 2.88 21.53 30.19
CA GLU A 140 1.87 20.49 29.98
C GLU A 140 0.73 20.98 29.05
N ARG A 141 0.16 20.04 28.29
CA ARG A 141 -0.87 20.34 27.27
C ARG A 141 -2.27 20.04 27.82
N VAL A 142 -3.20 20.98 27.63
CA VAL A 142 -4.55 20.99 28.24
C VAL A 142 -5.67 20.68 27.22
N ARG A 143 -5.33 20.35 25.97
CA ARG A 143 -6.29 20.31 24.85
C ARG A 143 -6.82 18.93 24.53
#